data_AF-A0A509AMU0-F1
#
_entry.id   AF-A0A509AMU0-F1
#
_cell.length_a   1.000
_cell.length_b   1.000
_cell.length_c   1.000
_cell.angle_alpha   90.00
_cell.angle_beta   90.00
_cell.angle_gamma   90.00
#
_symmetry.space_group_name_H-M   'P 1'
#
loop_
_entity.id
_entity.type
_entity.pdbx_description
1 polymer ?
#
loop_
_entity_poly.entity_id
_entity_poly.type
_entity_poly.pdbx_seq_one_letter_code
_entity_poly.pdbx_strand_id
1 'polypeptide(L)'
;MEDSNLSFKIINDEGVKKFMNSQIYQDIINFISDLNTSVIGVEMKPLDKFVLKVENNTNIDNILFLSKNVYNILQLIKSMNICIDKCPPIKHPTRFGNKAFPMFCDEYYKEVDQQLPNILKASGISNISEHTYQLSFYLKNSIGNKKRIDYGTGHELNFLLFLFCLNKLTFFSPPDHRQLVLVLYRQYLECVRQVQVIYNVEPAGSRGAWGLDDFQFLVFLFGAAQLSYNKEIQTNDVEKRELVELWAPKYLYFDALKYILMLKHAPFHESSQMLYDISGVKTWEKICSGLLKMYQVEIIQKRQILQHILFGKLIDF
;
A
#
# COMPACT_ATOMS: atom_id res chain seq x y z
N MET A 1 -21.12 -17.64 2.06
CA MET A 1 -21.77 -17.99 0.79
C MET A 1 -21.01 -17.25 -0.29
N GLU A 2 -20.52 -17.95 -1.32
CA GLU A 2 -19.91 -17.30 -2.49
C GLU A 2 -20.97 -16.39 -3.13
N ASP A 3 -20.73 -15.07 -3.16
CA ASP A 3 -21.58 -14.13 -3.88
C ASP A 3 -21.39 -14.44 -5.38
N SER A 4 -22.45 -14.87 -6.05
CA SER A 4 -22.44 -15.30 -7.46
C SER A 4 -21.99 -14.22 -8.45
N ASN A 5 -21.77 -12.99 -7.96
CA ASN A 5 -21.30 -11.85 -8.76
C ASN A 5 -19.78 -11.61 -8.67
N LEU A 6 -19.04 -12.36 -7.84
CA LEU A 6 -17.60 -12.20 -7.69
C LEU A 6 -16.83 -13.06 -8.69
N SER A 7 -15.93 -12.46 -9.48
CA SER A 7 -15.16 -13.19 -10.50
C SER A 7 -13.87 -12.49 -10.92
N PHE A 8 -12.92 -13.26 -11.44
CA PHE A 8 -11.75 -12.74 -12.14
C PHE A 8 -12.14 -12.46 -13.60
N LYS A 9 -12.50 -11.21 -13.90
CA LYS A 9 -13.06 -10.82 -15.21
C LYS A 9 -12.02 -10.60 -16.31
N ILE A 10 -10.79 -10.25 -15.95
CA ILE A 10 -9.74 -9.90 -16.92
C ILE A 10 -8.93 -11.14 -17.30
N ILE A 11 -9.36 -11.81 -18.37
CA ILE A 11 -8.69 -13.01 -18.90
C ILE A 11 -7.88 -12.74 -20.18
N ASN A 12 -8.14 -11.61 -20.85
CA ASN A 12 -7.50 -11.21 -22.11
C ASN A 12 -7.36 -9.67 -22.20
N ASP A 13 -6.71 -9.20 -23.26
CA ASP A 13 -6.42 -7.76 -23.43
C ASP A 13 -7.69 -6.94 -23.76
N GLU A 14 -8.75 -7.58 -24.25
CA GLU A 14 -10.05 -6.93 -24.43
C GLU A 14 -10.70 -6.60 -23.08
N GLY A 15 -10.58 -7.50 -22.09
CA GLY A 15 -11.01 -7.26 -20.72
C GLY A 15 -10.29 -6.06 -20.08
N VAL A 16 -8.99 -5.91 -20.35
CA VAL A 16 -8.23 -4.72 -19.92
C VAL A 16 -8.79 -3.45 -20.55
N LYS A 17 -9.07 -3.46 -21.86
CA LYS A 17 -9.65 -2.29 -22.55
C LYS A 17 -11.03 -1.93 -22.01
N LYS A 18 -11.90 -2.91 -21.76
CA LYS A 18 -13.22 -2.69 -21.15
C LYS A 18 -13.08 -2.04 -19.78
N PHE A 19 -12.19 -2.56 -18.94
CA PHE A 19 -11.90 -1.98 -17.64
C PHE A 19 -11.39 -0.54 -17.76
N MET A 20 -10.42 -0.26 -18.63
CA MET A 20 -9.88 1.10 -18.84
C MET A 20 -10.92 2.12 -19.30
N ASN A 21 -11.93 1.68 -20.06
CA ASN A 21 -13.01 2.52 -20.57
C ASN A 21 -14.20 2.64 -19.59
N SER A 22 -14.14 1.98 -18.43
CA SER A 22 -15.22 1.96 -17.46
C SER A 22 -15.19 3.15 -16.51
N GLN A 23 -16.35 3.46 -15.92
CA GLN A 23 -16.44 4.47 -14.87
C GLN A 23 -15.63 4.05 -13.62
N ILE A 24 -15.59 2.75 -13.29
CA ILE A 24 -14.89 2.29 -12.09
C ILE A 24 -13.38 2.50 -12.19
N TYR A 25 -12.79 2.40 -13.37
CA TYR A 25 -11.38 2.74 -13.58
C TYR A 25 -11.13 4.22 -13.28
N GLN A 26 -11.99 5.12 -13.78
CA GLN A 26 -11.88 6.55 -13.49
C GLN A 26 -12.05 6.85 -12.00
N ASP A 27 -13.00 6.20 -11.32
CA ASP A 27 -13.20 6.32 -9.87
C ASP A 27 -11.92 5.94 -9.10
N ILE A 28 -11.25 4.84 -9.48
CA ILE A 28 -9.99 4.40 -8.85
C ILE A 28 -8.87 5.42 -9.06
N ILE A 29 -8.72 5.94 -10.29
CA ILE A 29 -7.71 6.96 -10.59
C ILE A 29 -7.97 8.27 -9.84
N ASN A 30 -9.23 8.68 -9.74
CA ASN A 30 -9.63 9.85 -8.96
C ASN A 30 -9.30 9.66 -7.48
N PHE A 31 -9.62 8.50 -6.91
CA PHE A 31 -9.27 8.19 -5.52
C PHE A 31 -7.75 8.24 -5.27
N ILE A 32 -6.93 7.66 -6.15
CA ILE A 32 -5.47 7.77 -6.04
C ILE A 32 -5.02 9.23 -6.09
N SER A 33 -5.63 10.02 -6.97
CA SER A 33 -5.31 11.44 -7.14
C SER A 33 -5.70 12.27 -5.90
N ASP A 34 -6.83 11.95 -5.27
CA ASP A 34 -7.29 12.56 -4.02
C ASP A 34 -6.33 12.24 -2.87
N LEU A 35 -5.95 10.95 -2.72
CA LEU A 35 -4.95 10.52 -1.75
C LEU A 35 -3.62 11.24 -1.97
N ASN A 36 -3.15 11.31 -3.22
CA ASN A 36 -1.90 11.97 -3.59
C ASN A 36 -1.93 13.48 -3.29
N THR A 37 -3.04 14.15 -3.57
CA THR A 37 -3.23 15.57 -3.28
C THR A 37 -3.27 15.85 -1.78
N SER A 38 -3.86 14.94 -0.99
CA SER A 38 -4.03 15.10 0.46
C SER A 38 -2.71 15.18 1.26
N VAL A 39 -1.60 14.73 0.65
CA VAL A 39 -0.28 14.66 1.26
C VAL A 39 0.73 15.65 0.69
N ILE A 40 0.34 16.53 -0.24
CA ILE A 40 1.24 17.53 -0.83
C ILE A 40 1.84 18.44 0.25
N GLY A 41 3.17 18.49 0.34
CA GLY A 41 3.88 19.32 1.32
C GLY A 41 3.70 18.90 2.77
N VAL A 42 3.23 17.67 3.04
CA VAL A 42 2.97 17.18 4.40
C VAL A 42 4.03 16.18 4.84
N GLU A 43 4.77 16.49 5.91
CA GLU A 43 5.69 15.54 6.54
C GLU A 43 4.94 14.44 7.31
N MET A 44 5.52 13.24 7.33
CA MET A 44 5.13 12.19 8.26
C MET A 44 5.35 12.63 9.72
N LYS A 45 4.52 12.09 10.61
CA LYS A 45 4.70 12.17 12.06
C LYS A 45 4.84 10.75 12.62
N PRO A 46 5.51 10.55 13.78
CA PRO A 46 5.61 9.24 14.42
C PRO A 46 4.23 8.57 14.60
N LEU A 47 4.12 7.28 14.27
CA LEU A 47 2.83 6.56 14.26
C LEU A 47 2.21 6.41 15.65
N ASP A 48 3.02 6.42 16.71
CA ASP A 48 2.62 6.38 18.12
C ASP A 48 1.91 7.67 18.58
N LYS A 49 2.07 8.78 17.85
CA LYS A 49 1.34 10.02 18.13
C LYS A 49 -0.12 10.00 17.69
N PHE A 50 -0.53 9.04 16.85
CA PHE A 50 -1.89 8.96 16.32
C PHE A 50 -2.78 8.10 17.22
N VAL A 51 -3.82 8.71 17.79
CA VAL A 51 -4.76 8.07 18.72
C VAL A 51 -6.21 8.27 18.28
N LEU A 52 -7.11 7.44 18.80
CA LEU A 52 -8.54 7.59 18.57
C LEU A 52 -9.05 8.94 19.12
N LYS A 53 -9.82 9.69 18.32
CA LYS A 53 -10.55 10.85 18.82
C LYS A 53 -11.66 10.39 19.78
N VAL A 54 -11.56 10.77 21.05
CA VAL A 54 -12.59 10.55 22.08
C VAL A 54 -13.13 11.91 22.53
N GLU A 55 -14.42 12.01 22.82
CA GLU A 55 -15.15 13.27 23.12
C GLU A 55 -14.51 14.12 24.24
N ASN A 56 -13.71 13.52 25.13
CA ASN A 56 -13.08 14.18 26.27
C ASN A 56 -11.58 14.49 26.11
N ASN A 57 -10.97 14.22 24.96
CA ASN A 57 -9.57 14.53 24.75
C ASN A 57 -9.42 16.03 24.45
N THR A 58 -8.97 16.80 25.45
CA THR A 58 -8.40 18.13 25.23
C THR A 58 -7.19 18.01 24.31
N ASN A 59 -6.89 19.05 23.51
CA ASN A 59 -5.65 19.11 22.72
C ASN A 59 -4.44 18.99 23.66
N ILE A 60 -3.93 17.77 23.83
CA ILE A 60 -2.65 17.50 24.47
C ILE A 60 -1.60 17.76 23.40
N ASP A 61 -0.61 18.58 23.72
CA ASP A 61 0.50 18.87 22.82
C ASP A 61 1.12 17.56 22.31
N ASN A 62 1.38 17.51 20.99
CA ASN A 62 1.97 16.38 20.28
C ASN A 62 1.08 15.15 20.02
N ILE A 63 -0.23 15.17 20.31
CA ILE A 63 -1.16 14.09 19.93
C ILE A 63 -1.92 14.44 18.65
N LEU A 64 -2.08 13.45 17.77
CA LEU A 64 -2.85 13.57 16.53
C LEU A 64 -4.05 12.63 16.57
N PHE A 65 -5.22 13.12 16.14
CA PHE A 65 -6.46 12.36 16.23
C PHE A 65 -6.82 11.67 14.92
N LEU A 66 -7.28 10.43 15.05
CA LEU A 66 -7.88 9.64 13.97
C LEU A 66 -9.39 9.57 14.14
N SER A 67 -10.13 9.53 13.02
CA SER A 67 -11.53 9.11 13.05
C SER A 67 -11.63 7.66 13.54
N LYS A 68 -12.80 7.30 14.09
CA LYS A 68 -13.08 5.94 14.59
C LYS A 68 -12.80 4.87 13.52
N ASN A 69 -13.20 5.15 12.28
CA ASN A 69 -13.07 4.22 11.17
C ASN A 69 -11.62 4.03 10.75
N VAL A 70 -10.83 5.11 10.64
CA VAL A 70 -9.39 5.02 10.38
C VAL A 70 -8.67 4.28 11.52
N TYR A 71 -8.97 4.62 12.77
CA TYR A 71 -8.37 3.96 13.93
C TYR A 71 -8.64 2.45 13.95
N ASN A 72 -9.89 2.03 13.69
CA ASN A 72 -10.25 0.60 13.69
C ASN A 72 -9.50 -0.19 12.60
N ILE A 73 -9.36 0.37 11.40
CA ILE A 73 -8.58 -0.26 10.33
C ILE A 73 -7.08 -0.25 10.66
N LEU A 74 -6.57 0.80 11.30
CA LEU A 74 -5.19 0.84 11.78
C LEU A 74 -4.90 -0.31 12.75
N GLN A 75 -5.80 -0.57 13.70
CA GLN A 75 -5.63 -1.68 14.66
C GLN A 75 -5.65 -3.04 13.96
N LEU A 76 -6.52 -3.22 12.96
CA LEU A 76 -6.54 -4.44 12.16
C LEU A 76 -5.23 -4.63 11.37
N ILE A 77 -4.67 -3.58 10.78
CA ILE A 77 -3.38 -3.69 10.09
C ILE A 77 -2.26 -4.00 11.10
N LYS A 78 -2.28 -3.37 12.29
CA LYS A 78 -1.29 -3.63 13.35
C LYS A 78 -1.32 -5.06 13.88
N SER A 79 -2.45 -5.78 13.79
CA SER A 79 -2.51 -7.18 14.22
C SER A 79 -1.60 -8.09 13.37
N MET A 80 -1.15 -7.64 12.19
CA MET A 80 -0.16 -8.34 11.39
C MET A 80 1.15 -8.57 12.16
N ASN A 81 1.59 -7.61 12.99
CA ASN A 81 2.79 -7.79 13.83
C ASN A 81 2.61 -8.94 14.84
N ILE A 82 1.42 -9.05 15.44
CA ILE A 82 1.08 -10.16 16.34
C ILE A 82 1.10 -11.50 15.58
N CYS A 83 0.60 -11.53 14.34
CA CYS A 83 0.64 -12.73 13.50
C CYS A 83 2.08 -13.12 13.12
N ILE A 84 2.95 -12.14 12.87
CA ILE A 84 4.38 -12.35 12.61
C ILE A 84 5.05 -12.97 13.85
N ASP A 85 4.81 -12.42 15.04
CA ASP A 85 5.39 -12.93 16.29
C ASP A 85 4.97 -14.38 16.59
N LYS A 86 3.72 -14.73 16.25
CA LYS A 86 3.19 -16.10 16.39
C LYS A 86 3.79 -17.09 15.38
N CYS A 87 4.38 -16.61 14.29
CA CYS A 87 4.85 -17.42 13.16
C CYS A 87 6.35 -17.20 12.90
N PRO A 88 7.25 -17.51 13.86
CA PRO A 88 8.67 -17.28 13.67
C PRO A 88 9.22 -18.05 12.45
N PRO A 89 10.26 -17.53 11.77
CA PRO A 89 10.82 -18.15 10.57
C PRO A 89 11.37 -19.55 10.88
N ILE A 90 11.05 -20.51 10.01
CA ILE A 90 11.53 -21.88 10.15
C ILE A 90 12.95 -21.96 9.60
N LYS A 91 13.89 -22.49 10.40
CA LYS A 91 15.27 -22.75 9.93
C LYS A 91 15.24 -23.77 8.80
N HIS A 92 15.78 -23.39 7.64
CA HIS A 92 15.92 -24.28 6.50
C HIS A 92 17.18 -23.94 5.69
N PRO A 93 17.74 -24.90 4.92
CA PRO A 93 18.97 -24.66 4.16
C PRO A 93 18.77 -23.83 2.89
N THR A 94 17.53 -23.60 2.44
CA THR A 94 17.23 -22.90 1.19
C THR A 94 17.28 -21.40 1.34
N ARG A 95 17.73 -20.71 0.29
CA ARG A 95 17.71 -19.23 0.19
C ARG A 95 16.40 -18.64 -0.36
N PHE A 96 15.39 -19.49 -0.60
CA PHE A 96 14.09 -19.10 -1.17
C PHE A 96 13.06 -18.94 -0.04
N GLY A 97 11.84 -18.54 -0.38
CA GLY A 97 10.78 -18.18 0.56
C GLY A 97 10.62 -19.12 1.77
N ASN A 98 10.47 -18.53 2.96
CA ASN A 98 10.36 -19.24 4.22
C ASN A 98 8.99 -19.92 4.37
N LYS A 99 9.00 -21.20 4.73
CA LYS A 99 7.78 -22.02 4.89
C LYS A 99 6.88 -21.59 6.06
N ALA A 100 7.34 -20.68 6.93
CA ALA A 100 6.49 -20.03 7.93
C ALA A 100 5.54 -18.97 7.32
N PHE A 101 5.84 -18.44 6.13
CA PHE A 101 4.98 -17.44 5.48
C PHE A 101 3.53 -17.93 5.28
N PRO A 102 3.28 -19.16 4.77
CA PRO A 102 1.93 -19.70 4.73
C PRO A 102 1.19 -19.73 6.08
N MET A 103 1.91 -20.00 7.17
CA MET A 103 1.33 -20.01 8.53
C MET A 103 0.95 -18.60 8.96
N PHE A 104 1.83 -17.63 8.71
CA PHE A 104 1.54 -16.21 8.91
C PHE A 104 0.32 -15.75 8.13
N CYS A 105 0.21 -16.12 6.84
CA CYS A 105 -0.98 -15.81 6.04
C CYS A 105 -2.24 -16.37 6.71
N ASP A 106 -2.22 -17.64 7.15
CA ASP A 106 -3.38 -18.25 7.80
C ASP A 106 -3.77 -17.55 9.11
N GLU A 107 -2.80 -17.16 9.93
CA GLU A 107 -3.07 -16.40 11.15
C GLU A 107 -3.64 -15.01 10.86
N TYR A 108 -3.08 -14.27 9.90
CA TYR A 108 -3.61 -12.96 9.54
C TYR A 108 -4.98 -13.05 8.87
N TYR A 109 -5.23 -14.10 8.06
CA TYR A 109 -6.53 -14.32 7.45
C TYR A 109 -7.63 -14.54 8.51
N LYS A 110 -7.32 -15.26 9.60
CA LYS A 110 -8.23 -15.43 10.75
C LYS A 110 -8.53 -14.09 11.43
N GLU A 111 -7.50 -13.27 11.68
CA GLU A 111 -7.70 -11.92 12.24
C GLU A 111 -8.59 -11.06 11.35
N VAL A 112 -8.39 -11.08 10.02
CA VAL A 112 -9.25 -10.36 9.07
C VAL A 112 -10.70 -10.88 9.13
N ASP A 113 -10.90 -12.20 9.10
CA ASP A 113 -12.24 -12.81 9.15
C ASP A 113 -12.96 -12.54 10.47
N GLN A 114 -12.23 -12.38 11.57
CA GLN A 114 -12.82 -12.11 12.88
C GLN A 114 -13.08 -10.62 13.09
N GLN A 115 -12.13 -9.75 12.75
CA GLN A 115 -12.16 -8.33 13.11
C GLN A 115 -12.91 -7.50 12.08
N LEU A 116 -12.69 -7.73 10.78
CA LEU A 116 -13.27 -6.86 9.74
C LEU A 116 -14.80 -6.83 9.79
N PRO A 117 -15.55 -7.94 9.92
CA PRO A 117 -17.01 -7.88 10.00
C PRO A 117 -17.51 -7.04 11.18
N ASN A 118 -16.81 -7.12 12.33
CA ASN A 118 -17.14 -6.35 13.52
C ASN A 118 -16.86 -4.85 13.33
N ILE A 119 -15.74 -4.51 12.69
CA ILE A 119 -15.38 -3.13 12.33
C ILE A 119 -16.43 -2.54 11.38
N LEU A 120 -16.81 -3.28 10.34
CA LEU A 120 -17.82 -2.86 9.37
C LEU A 120 -19.18 -2.63 10.05
N LYS A 121 -19.65 -3.58 10.89
CA LYS A 121 -20.90 -3.43 11.63
C LYS A 121 -20.89 -2.22 12.57
N ALA A 122 -19.77 -1.96 13.24
CA ALA A 122 -19.62 -0.85 14.19
C ALA A 122 -19.53 0.54 13.53
N SER A 123 -19.44 0.61 12.21
CA SER A 123 -19.45 1.86 11.43
C SER A 123 -20.82 2.53 11.35
N GLY A 124 -21.90 1.74 11.51
CA GLY A 124 -23.28 2.24 11.35
C GLY A 124 -23.75 2.41 9.90
N ILE A 125 -22.93 2.04 8.91
CA ILE A 125 -23.27 2.16 7.48
C ILE A 125 -24.20 1.01 7.09
N SER A 126 -25.37 1.35 6.52
CA SER A 126 -26.36 0.36 6.08
C SER A 126 -25.78 -0.57 5.01
N ASN A 127 -26.09 -1.87 5.12
CA ASN A 127 -25.70 -2.92 4.16
C ASN A 127 -24.19 -3.10 3.92
N ILE A 128 -23.31 -2.41 4.66
CA ILE A 128 -21.86 -2.51 4.49
C ILE A 128 -21.36 -3.95 4.65
N SER A 129 -22.00 -4.72 5.54
CA SER A 129 -21.65 -6.11 5.82
C SER A 129 -21.87 -7.05 4.64
N GLU A 130 -22.72 -6.68 3.67
CA GLU A 130 -22.91 -7.46 2.42
C GLU A 130 -21.61 -7.53 1.60
N HIS A 131 -20.73 -6.55 1.76
CA HIS A 131 -19.47 -6.46 1.02
C HIS A 131 -18.28 -7.07 1.76
N THR A 132 -18.50 -7.64 2.95
CA THR A 132 -17.43 -8.18 3.81
C THR A 132 -16.53 -9.15 3.06
N TYR A 133 -17.09 -10.05 2.25
CA TYR A 133 -16.27 -11.02 1.51
C TYR A 133 -15.30 -10.34 0.53
N GLN A 134 -15.80 -9.39 -0.29
CA GLN A 134 -14.97 -8.69 -1.27
C GLN A 134 -13.89 -7.84 -0.58
N LEU A 135 -14.24 -7.16 0.52
CA LEU A 135 -13.30 -6.37 1.33
C LEU A 135 -12.23 -7.26 1.99
N SER A 136 -12.62 -8.37 2.61
CA SER A 136 -11.70 -9.35 3.19
C SER A 136 -10.77 -9.92 2.12
N PHE A 137 -11.28 -10.21 0.92
CA PHE A 137 -10.46 -10.73 -0.17
C PHE A 137 -9.32 -9.76 -0.52
N TYR A 138 -9.61 -8.48 -0.71
CA TYR A 138 -8.59 -7.48 -1.02
C TYR A 138 -7.55 -7.37 0.10
N LEU A 139 -7.98 -7.25 1.37
CA LEU A 139 -7.02 -7.13 2.47
C LEU A 139 -6.15 -8.38 2.62
N LYS A 140 -6.70 -9.58 2.47
CA LYS A 140 -5.94 -10.84 2.53
C LYS A 140 -4.98 -11.01 1.35
N ASN A 141 -5.40 -10.66 0.14
CA ASN A 141 -4.53 -10.72 -1.04
C ASN A 141 -3.54 -9.55 -1.09
N SER A 142 -3.59 -8.63 -0.14
CA SER A 142 -2.64 -7.53 -0.06
C SER A 142 -1.31 -7.87 0.61
N ILE A 143 -1.16 -9.04 1.23
CA ILE A 143 0.05 -9.41 2.00
C ILE A 143 0.99 -10.40 1.29
N GLY A 144 0.74 -10.67 0.00
CA GLY A 144 1.53 -11.59 -0.82
C GLY A 144 0.76 -12.87 -1.20
N ASN A 145 1.40 -13.74 -1.99
CA ASN A 145 0.83 -15.00 -2.41
C ASN A 145 1.28 -16.16 -1.52
N LYS A 146 0.35 -16.70 -0.74
CA LYS A 146 0.59 -17.84 0.19
C LYS A 146 1.36 -19.00 -0.44
N LYS A 147 1.07 -19.38 -1.70
CA LYS A 147 1.66 -20.58 -2.32
C LYS A 147 3.02 -20.31 -2.93
N ARG A 148 3.17 -19.17 -3.61
CA ARG A 148 4.41 -18.79 -4.30
C ARG A 148 5.44 -18.15 -3.35
N ILE A 149 4.99 -17.69 -2.18
CA ILE A 149 5.83 -16.96 -1.21
C ILE A 149 6.46 -15.73 -1.89
N ASP A 150 5.62 -14.98 -2.61
CA ASP A 150 5.99 -13.77 -3.32
C ASP A 150 5.09 -12.58 -2.93
N TYR A 151 5.59 -11.38 -3.14
CA TYR A 151 4.89 -10.11 -2.93
C TYR A 151 5.32 -9.12 -4.00
N GLY A 152 4.44 -8.20 -4.40
CA GLY A 152 4.76 -7.16 -5.37
C GLY A 152 3.61 -6.18 -5.54
N THR A 153 3.71 -5.34 -6.57
CA THR A 153 2.78 -4.21 -6.80
C THR A 153 1.32 -4.62 -7.03
N GLY A 154 1.05 -5.86 -7.47
CA GLY A 154 -0.32 -6.39 -7.52
C GLY A 154 -0.94 -6.63 -6.14
N HIS A 155 -0.12 -6.97 -5.14
CA HIS A 155 -0.56 -7.10 -3.75
C HIS A 155 -0.73 -5.71 -3.11
N GLU A 156 0.18 -4.78 -3.39
CA GLU A 156 0.01 -3.36 -3.02
C GLU A 156 -1.29 -2.78 -3.61
N LEU A 157 -1.61 -3.08 -4.88
CA LEU A 157 -2.86 -2.69 -5.51
C LEU A 157 -4.08 -3.27 -4.77
N ASN A 158 -4.03 -4.53 -4.29
CA ASN A 158 -5.11 -5.08 -3.48
C ASN A 158 -5.34 -4.27 -2.19
N PHE A 159 -4.28 -3.78 -1.52
CA PHE A 159 -4.44 -2.89 -0.36
C PHE A 159 -5.11 -1.56 -0.75
N LEU A 160 -4.69 -0.96 -1.88
CA LEU A 160 -5.31 0.25 -2.39
C LEU A 160 -6.80 0.04 -2.72
N LEU A 161 -7.15 -1.08 -3.36
CA LEU A 161 -8.54 -1.41 -3.70
C LEU A 161 -9.39 -1.66 -2.45
N PHE A 162 -8.81 -2.22 -1.39
CA PHE A 162 -9.47 -2.31 -0.08
C PHE A 162 -9.83 -0.92 0.47
N LEU A 163 -8.88 0.02 0.48
CA LEU A 163 -9.13 1.40 0.93
C LEU A 163 -10.14 2.13 0.01
N PHE A 164 -10.02 1.95 -1.31
CA PHE A 164 -10.95 2.50 -2.29
C PHE A 164 -12.37 2.02 -2.05
N CYS A 165 -12.57 0.72 -1.84
CA CYS A 165 -13.88 0.12 -1.60
C CYS A 165 -14.53 0.68 -0.32
N LEU A 166 -13.76 0.80 0.76
CA LEU A 166 -14.23 1.42 2.00
C LEU A 166 -14.59 2.90 1.79
N ASN A 167 -13.77 3.67 1.07
CA ASN A 167 -14.07 5.06 0.73
C ASN A 167 -15.33 5.19 -0.13
N LYS A 168 -15.52 4.31 -1.13
CA LYS A 168 -16.71 4.25 -1.99
C LYS A 168 -17.98 3.95 -1.18
N LEU A 169 -17.85 3.17 -0.10
CA LEU A 169 -18.91 2.87 0.86
C LEU A 169 -19.13 3.97 1.92
N THR A 170 -18.46 5.12 1.80
CA THR A 170 -18.49 6.23 2.77
C THR A 170 -17.98 5.85 4.18
N PHE A 171 -17.23 4.75 4.28
CA PHE A 171 -16.57 4.35 5.52
C PHE A 171 -15.44 5.33 5.90
N PHE A 172 -14.81 5.94 4.90
CA PHE A 172 -13.90 7.07 5.08
C PHE A 172 -14.52 8.34 4.50
N SER A 173 -14.07 9.48 5.00
CA SER A 173 -14.43 10.80 4.52
C SER A 173 -13.22 11.52 3.90
N PRO A 174 -13.40 12.54 3.05
CA PRO A 174 -12.28 13.28 2.47
C PRO A 174 -11.25 13.81 3.49
N PRO A 175 -11.65 14.29 4.69
CA PRO A 175 -10.69 14.64 5.74
C PRO A 175 -9.78 13.50 6.22
N ASP A 176 -10.17 12.23 6.03
CA ASP A 176 -9.37 11.06 6.40
C ASP A 176 -8.29 10.72 5.35
N HIS A 177 -8.39 11.23 4.11
CA HIS A 177 -7.52 10.82 2.99
C HIS A 177 -6.03 10.93 3.30
N ARG A 178 -5.64 12.00 4.01
CA ARG A 178 -4.26 12.18 4.46
C ARG A 178 -3.81 11.05 5.38
N GLN A 179 -4.66 10.62 6.31
CA GLN A 179 -4.39 9.53 7.24
C GLN A 179 -4.42 8.17 6.55
N LEU A 180 -5.20 8.00 5.48
CA LEU A 180 -5.15 6.77 4.67
C LEU A 180 -3.75 6.55 4.10
N VAL A 181 -3.04 7.62 3.72
CA VAL A 181 -1.66 7.55 3.21
C VAL A 181 -0.63 7.53 4.34
N LEU A 182 -0.60 8.59 5.16
CA LEU A 182 0.50 8.81 6.12
C LEU A 182 0.40 7.95 7.39
N VAL A 183 -0.73 7.25 7.59
CA VAL A 183 -0.96 6.38 8.75
C VAL A 183 -1.28 4.95 8.33
N LEU A 184 -2.37 4.71 7.59
CA LEU A 184 -2.76 3.34 7.24
C LEU A 184 -1.80 2.68 6.26
N TYR A 185 -1.54 3.32 5.12
CA TYR A 185 -0.61 2.80 4.12
C TYR A 185 0.82 2.73 4.66
N ARG A 186 1.26 3.72 5.44
CA ARG A 186 2.55 3.64 6.15
C ARG A 186 2.62 2.44 7.10
N GLN A 187 1.62 2.23 7.95
CA GLN A 187 1.60 1.08 8.86
C GLN A 187 1.61 -0.24 8.09
N TYR A 188 0.86 -0.31 6.99
CA TYR A 188 0.87 -1.46 6.08
C TYR A 188 2.27 -1.70 5.49
N LEU A 189 2.96 -0.66 5.02
CA LEU A 189 4.33 -0.74 4.52
C LEU A 189 5.31 -1.29 5.56
N GLU A 190 5.26 -0.77 6.79
CA GLU A 190 6.11 -1.23 7.90
C GLU A 190 5.88 -2.73 8.18
N CYS A 191 4.64 -3.21 8.11
CA CYS A 191 4.32 -4.62 8.31
C CYS A 191 4.76 -5.50 7.12
N VAL A 192 4.47 -5.13 5.86
CA VAL A 192 4.86 -5.97 4.71
C VAL A 192 6.38 -6.00 4.51
N ARG A 193 7.12 -4.96 4.89
CA ARG A 193 8.60 -4.99 4.89
C ARG A 193 9.15 -5.97 5.92
N GLN A 194 8.53 -6.08 7.10
CA GLN A 194 8.89 -7.12 8.07
C GLN A 194 8.62 -8.51 7.50
N VAL A 195 7.45 -8.72 6.88
CA VAL A 195 7.10 -9.97 6.21
C VAL A 195 8.12 -10.32 5.12
N GLN A 196 8.51 -9.35 4.28
CA GLN A 196 9.52 -9.52 3.23
C GLN A 196 10.86 -10.01 3.79
N VAL A 197 11.34 -9.40 4.87
CA VAL A 197 12.64 -9.75 5.48
C VAL A 197 12.57 -11.06 6.26
N ILE A 198 11.59 -11.20 7.16
CA ILE A 198 11.48 -12.34 8.09
C ILE A 198 11.27 -13.64 7.30
N TYR A 199 10.41 -13.60 6.27
CA TYR A 199 10.10 -14.77 5.48
C TYR A 199 10.86 -14.85 4.16
N ASN A 200 11.77 -13.92 3.88
CA ASN A 200 12.54 -13.89 2.65
C ASN A 200 11.63 -14.02 1.41
N VAL A 201 10.58 -13.20 1.36
CA VAL A 201 9.54 -13.22 0.33
C VAL A 201 10.12 -12.76 -1.00
N GLU A 202 9.78 -13.46 -2.07
CA GLU A 202 10.32 -13.16 -3.39
C GLU A 202 9.58 -11.98 -4.06
N PRO A 203 10.28 -11.13 -4.84
CA PRO A 203 9.63 -10.10 -5.64
C PRO A 203 8.75 -10.68 -6.75
N ALA A 204 7.44 -10.44 -6.68
CA ALA A 204 6.46 -10.88 -7.67
C ALA A 204 6.46 -9.92 -8.88
N GLY A 205 6.92 -10.41 -10.03
CA GLY A 205 6.91 -9.63 -11.28
C GLY A 205 7.91 -8.48 -11.31
N SER A 206 8.93 -8.50 -10.44
CA SER A 206 10.02 -7.52 -10.47
C SER A 206 10.77 -7.55 -11.80
N ARG A 207 11.24 -6.37 -12.22
CA ARG A 207 12.13 -6.18 -13.37
C ARG A 207 13.56 -5.84 -12.93
N GLY A 208 13.89 -6.08 -11.65
CA GLY A 208 15.17 -5.71 -11.06
C GLY A 208 15.43 -4.20 -11.20
N ALA A 209 16.62 -3.83 -11.67
CA ALA A 209 17.01 -2.44 -11.88
C ALA A 209 16.12 -1.66 -12.88
N TRP A 210 15.36 -2.36 -13.73
CA TRP A 210 14.46 -1.78 -14.73
C TRP A 210 13.02 -1.60 -14.24
N GLY A 211 12.73 -2.02 -13.00
CA GLY A 211 11.50 -1.67 -12.28
C GLY A 211 11.74 -0.46 -11.40
N LEU A 212 10.66 0.19 -10.95
CA LEU A 212 10.78 1.29 -10.00
C LEU A 212 11.34 0.79 -8.66
N ASP A 213 10.81 -0.32 -8.16
CA ASP A 213 11.27 -1.04 -6.98
C ASP A 213 10.83 -2.51 -7.10
N ASP A 214 11.44 -3.39 -6.30
CA ASP A 214 11.14 -4.82 -6.32
C ASP A 214 9.74 -5.15 -5.80
N PHE A 215 9.20 -4.34 -4.87
CA PHE A 215 7.97 -4.67 -4.16
C PHE A 215 6.87 -3.60 -4.28
N GLN A 216 7.24 -2.31 -4.21
CA GLN A 216 6.30 -1.21 -4.01
C GLN A 216 6.31 -0.22 -5.18
N PHE A 217 5.22 0.53 -5.33
CA PHE A 217 5.16 1.67 -6.25
C PHE A 217 4.57 2.90 -5.57
N LEU A 218 3.45 2.75 -4.87
CA LEU A 218 2.68 3.88 -4.34
C LEU A 218 3.48 4.73 -3.34
N VAL A 219 4.45 4.13 -2.64
CA VAL A 219 5.33 4.82 -1.69
C VAL A 219 6.14 5.94 -2.36
N PHE A 220 6.57 5.74 -3.62
CA PHE A 220 7.27 6.75 -4.40
C PHE A 220 6.32 7.79 -4.95
N LEU A 221 5.12 7.39 -5.39
CA LEU A 221 4.10 8.33 -5.87
C LEU A 221 3.69 9.31 -4.76
N PHE A 222 3.25 8.79 -3.62
CA PHE A 222 2.83 9.59 -2.47
C PHE A 222 4.01 10.35 -1.86
N GLY A 223 5.20 9.74 -1.81
CA GLY A 223 6.41 10.41 -1.35
C GLY A 223 6.79 11.62 -2.22
N ALA A 224 6.66 11.51 -3.54
CA ALA A 224 6.91 12.62 -4.46
C ALA A 224 5.86 13.72 -4.31
N ALA A 225 4.61 13.38 -3.97
CA ALA A 225 3.62 14.38 -3.60
C ALA A 225 4.00 15.12 -2.30
N GLN A 226 4.44 14.42 -1.25
CA GLN A 226 4.92 15.07 -0.02
C GLN A 226 6.03 16.09 -0.29
N LEU A 227 6.91 15.79 -1.25
CA LEU A 227 8.06 16.62 -1.64
C LEU A 227 7.73 17.68 -2.69
N SER A 228 6.50 17.71 -3.22
CA SER A 228 6.08 18.73 -4.18
C SER A 228 6.16 20.13 -3.57
N TYR A 229 6.67 21.09 -4.34
CA TYR A 229 6.98 22.46 -3.94
C TYR A 229 8.11 22.61 -2.89
N ASN A 230 8.77 21.52 -2.50
CA ASN A 230 9.94 21.58 -1.64
C ASN A 230 11.14 22.15 -2.42
N LYS A 231 11.76 23.20 -1.88
CA LYS A 231 12.93 23.88 -2.48
C LYS A 231 14.25 23.49 -1.83
N GLU A 232 14.20 22.88 -0.65
CA GLU A 232 15.38 22.50 0.13
C GLU A 232 15.92 21.14 -0.32
N ILE A 233 15.01 20.18 -0.53
CA ILE A 233 15.33 18.81 -0.91
C ILE A 233 15.36 18.71 -2.43
N GLN A 234 16.54 18.49 -3.00
CA GLN A 234 16.71 18.30 -4.43
C GLN A 234 16.37 16.87 -4.84
N THR A 235 15.97 16.66 -6.09
CA THR A 235 15.57 15.34 -6.59
C THR A 235 16.74 14.35 -6.65
N ASN A 236 17.97 14.84 -6.82
CA ASN A 236 19.19 14.03 -6.81
C ASN A 236 19.75 13.78 -5.40
N ASP A 237 19.15 14.33 -4.34
CA ASP A 237 19.54 14.01 -2.96
C ASP A 237 19.27 12.54 -2.60
N VAL A 238 18.45 11.85 -3.40
CA VAL A 238 18.16 10.41 -3.29
C VAL A 238 19.39 9.52 -3.39
N GLU A 239 20.47 10.01 -3.99
CA GLU A 239 21.74 9.29 -4.15
C GLU A 239 22.64 9.38 -2.90
N LYS A 240 22.40 10.39 -2.04
CA LYS A 240 23.25 10.70 -0.90
C LYS A 240 22.73 9.99 0.34
N ARG A 241 23.41 8.91 0.76
CA ARG A 241 22.99 8.06 1.90
C ARG A 241 22.67 8.85 3.17
N GLU A 242 23.50 9.84 3.51
CA GLU A 242 23.30 10.70 4.68
C GLU A 242 21.98 11.49 4.64
N LEU A 243 21.61 12.02 3.46
CA LEU A 243 20.35 12.71 3.27
C LEU A 243 19.17 11.73 3.26
N VAL A 244 19.37 10.54 2.70
CA VAL A 244 18.34 9.48 2.77
C VAL A 244 18.02 9.13 4.21
N GLU A 245 19.02 8.97 5.06
CA GLU A 245 18.82 8.70 6.49
C GLU A 245 18.16 9.87 7.22
N LEU A 246 18.55 11.11 6.90
CA LEU A 246 17.98 12.32 7.48
C LEU A 246 16.49 12.48 7.14
N TRP A 247 16.10 12.23 5.90
CA TRP A 247 14.76 12.50 5.38
C TRP A 247 13.79 11.33 5.52
N ALA A 248 14.28 10.09 5.65
CA ALA A 248 13.45 8.90 5.77
C ALA A 248 12.36 8.98 6.86
N PRO A 249 12.61 9.52 8.08
CA PRO A 249 11.56 9.64 9.10
C PRO A 249 10.40 10.58 8.71
N LYS A 250 10.60 11.46 7.72
CA LYS A 250 9.69 12.55 7.34
C LYS A 250 8.98 12.32 6.01
N TYR A 251 9.59 11.60 5.07
CA TYR A 251 9.09 11.48 3.71
C TYR A 251 9.10 10.01 3.24
N LEU A 252 7.95 9.53 2.75
CA LEU A 252 7.76 8.15 2.26
C LEU A 252 8.77 7.79 1.17
N TYR A 253 9.12 8.74 0.28
CA TYR A 253 10.08 8.51 -0.79
C TYR A 253 11.45 8.10 -0.23
N PHE A 254 11.95 8.86 0.75
CA PHE A 254 13.25 8.60 1.37
C PHE A 254 13.21 7.39 2.30
N ASP A 255 12.08 7.13 2.96
CA ASP A 255 11.85 5.90 3.71
C ASP A 255 11.97 4.65 2.82
N ALA A 256 11.37 4.68 1.62
CA ALA A 256 11.52 3.60 0.63
C ALA A 256 12.96 3.45 0.13
N LEU A 257 13.66 4.56 -0.15
CA LEU A 257 15.07 4.52 -0.54
C LEU A 257 15.95 3.93 0.55
N LYS A 258 15.71 4.28 1.82
CA LYS A 258 16.41 3.69 2.96
C LYS A 258 16.22 2.18 3.02
N TYR A 259 15.01 1.70 2.76
CA TYR A 259 14.73 0.27 2.68
C TYR A 259 15.48 -0.41 1.52
N ILE A 260 15.51 0.20 0.34
CA ILE A 260 16.28 -0.31 -0.81
C ILE A 260 17.77 -0.43 -0.47
N LEU A 261 18.37 0.61 0.12
CA LEU A 261 19.79 0.64 0.47
C LEU A 261 20.16 -0.39 1.54
N MET A 262 19.21 -0.79 2.39
CA MET A 262 19.39 -1.88 3.34
C MET A 262 19.45 -3.25 2.65
N LEU A 263 18.67 -3.46 1.59
CA LEU A 263 18.59 -4.74 0.88
C LEU A 263 19.63 -4.89 -0.23
N LYS A 264 19.97 -3.80 -0.93
CA LYS A 264 20.84 -3.81 -2.11
C LYS A 264 22.20 -3.22 -1.76
N HIS A 265 23.25 -4.03 -1.90
CA HIS A 265 24.63 -3.65 -1.56
C HIS A 265 25.47 -3.18 -2.76
N ALA A 266 24.83 -2.80 -3.86
CA ALA A 266 25.49 -2.25 -5.05
C ALA A 266 25.25 -0.73 -5.17
N PRO A 267 26.02 -0.01 -6.01
CA PRO A 267 25.76 1.40 -6.30
C PRO A 267 24.31 1.63 -6.71
N PHE A 268 23.75 2.79 -6.35
CA PHE A 268 22.33 3.08 -6.55
C PHE A 268 21.92 3.05 -8.04
N HIS A 269 22.75 3.61 -8.92
CA HIS A 269 22.52 3.58 -10.36
C HIS A 269 22.51 2.14 -10.93
N GLU A 270 23.33 1.22 -10.41
CA GLU A 270 23.35 -0.17 -10.88
C GLU A 270 22.17 -0.99 -10.35
N SER A 271 21.78 -0.76 -9.09
CA SER A 271 20.80 -1.58 -8.37
C SER A 271 19.35 -1.10 -8.51
N SER A 272 19.16 0.17 -8.86
CA SER A 272 17.88 0.87 -8.97
C SER A 272 17.91 1.93 -10.08
N GLN A 273 18.32 1.53 -11.29
CA GLN A 273 18.52 2.43 -12.44
C GLN A 273 17.30 3.32 -12.73
N MET A 274 16.08 2.79 -12.64
CA MET A 274 14.88 3.59 -12.93
C MET A 274 14.68 4.75 -11.93
N LEU A 275 14.92 4.52 -10.63
CA LEU A 275 14.87 5.59 -9.63
C LEU A 275 16.01 6.59 -9.82
N TYR A 276 17.19 6.12 -10.22
CA TYR A 276 18.32 6.98 -10.58
C TYR A 276 17.98 7.87 -11.78
N ASP A 277 17.39 7.33 -12.85
CA ASP A 277 16.98 8.12 -14.02
C ASP A 277 15.93 9.17 -13.66
N ILE A 278 14.98 8.81 -12.78
CA ILE A 278 13.94 9.72 -12.27
C ILE A 278 14.55 10.85 -11.42
N SER A 279 15.66 10.61 -10.70
CA SER A 279 16.34 11.63 -9.88
C SER A 279 16.83 12.82 -10.71
N GLY A 280 17.12 12.59 -12.00
CA GLY A 280 17.51 13.62 -12.97
C GLY A 280 16.38 14.58 -13.38
N VAL A 281 15.13 14.30 -13.04
CA VAL A 281 14.00 15.20 -13.28
C VAL A 281 14.07 16.38 -12.30
N LYS A 282 14.04 17.61 -12.83
CA LYS A 282 14.33 18.85 -12.06
C LYS A 282 13.47 19.13 -10.83
N THR A 283 12.27 18.58 -10.71
CA THR A 283 11.27 19.01 -9.71
C THR A 283 10.40 17.84 -9.26
N TRP A 284 10.09 17.76 -7.97
CA TRP A 284 9.26 16.69 -7.39
C TRP A 284 7.84 16.63 -7.96
N GLU A 285 7.26 17.75 -8.36
CA GLU A 285 5.93 17.85 -8.99
C GLU A 285 5.90 17.11 -10.33
N LYS A 286 6.98 17.26 -11.12
CA LYS A 286 7.14 16.54 -12.39
C LYS A 286 7.37 15.05 -12.16
N ILE A 287 8.15 14.69 -11.14
CA ILE A 287 8.33 13.29 -10.73
C ILE A 287 6.97 12.70 -10.33
N CYS A 288 6.22 13.37 -9.46
CA CYS A 288 4.92 12.93 -8.99
C CYS A 288 3.92 12.74 -10.14
N SER A 289 3.82 13.72 -11.05
CA SER A 289 2.97 13.61 -12.25
C SER A 289 3.39 12.46 -13.17
N GLY A 290 4.71 12.28 -13.36
CA GLY A 290 5.26 11.17 -14.14
C GLY A 290 4.97 9.81 -13.52
N LEU A 291 5.16 9.67 -12.21
CA LEU A 291 4.87 8.47 -11.44
C LEU A 291 3.39 8.11 -11.47
N LEU A 292 2.49 9.09 -11.43
CA LEU A 292 1.05 8.82 -11.56
C LEU A 292 0.72 8.20 -12.93
N LYS A 293 1.27 8.75 -14.01
CA LYS A 293 1.10 8.19 -15.37
C LYS A 293 1.72 6.80 -15.48
N MET A 294 2.92 6.64 -14.93
CA MET A 294 3.61 5.36 -14.92
C MET A 294 2.85 4.30 -14.12
N TYR A 295 2.24 4.66 -12.98
CA TYR A 295 1.40 3.74 -12.19
C TYR A 295 0.20 3.25 -12.99
N GLN A 296 -0.46 4.14 -13.74
CA GLN A 296 -1.55 3.75 -14.61
C GLN A 296 -1.10 2.71 -15.63
N VAL A 297 -0.02 2.97 -16.37
CA VAL A 297 0.44 2.11 -17.47
C VAL A 297 1.04 0.79 -16.96
N GLU A 298 1.90 0.86 -15.95
CA GLU A 298 2.70 -0.29 -15.51
C GLU A 298 1.98 -1.17 -14.48
N ILE A 299 0.99 -0.61 -13.76
CA ILE A 299 0.24 -1.34 -12.72
C ILE A 299 -1.23 -1.52 -13.12
N ILE A 300 -2.03 -0.44 -13.14
CA ILE A 300 -3.49 -0.55 -13.25
C ILE A 300 -3.95 -0.97 -14.66
N GLN A 301 -3.17 -0.73 -15.70
CA GLN A 301 -3.48 -1.16 -17.07
C GLN A 301 -2.80 -2.49 -17.43
N LYS A 302 -2.02 -3.07 -16.51
CA LYS A 302 -1.21 -4.25 -16.79
C LYS A 302 -2.01 -5.53 -16.55
N ARG A 303 -2.30 -6.27 -17.63
CA ARG A 303 -3.04 -7.54 -17.57
C ARG A 303 -2.47 -8.52 -16.54
N GLN A 304 -1.15 -8.67 -16.49
CA GLN A 304 -0.48 -9.62 -15.58
C GLN A 304 -0.79 -9.34 -14.11
N ILE A 305 -1.12 -8.10 -13.77
CA ILE A 305 -1.55 -7.70 -12.43
C ILE A 305 -3.08 -7.83 -12.32
N LEU A 306 -3.80 -7.25 -13.27
CA LEU A 306 -5.26 -7.18 -13.26
C LEU A 306 -5.99 -8.52 -13.31
N GLN A 307 -5.40 -9.55 -13.94
CA GLN A 307 -5.98 -10.89 -13.97
C GLN A 307 -6.11 -11.53 -12.58
N HIS A 308 -5.42 -11.00 -11.57
CA HIS A 308 -5.48 -11.45 -10.18
C HIS A 308 -6.39 -10.59 -9.31
N ILE A 309 -7.06 -9.58 -9.87
CA ILE A 309 -8.00 -8.72 -9.14
C ILE A 309 -9.38 -9.36 -9.18
N LEU A 310 -10.00 -9.50 -8.01
CA LEU A 310 -11.38 -9.92 -7.89
C LEU A 310 -12.29 -8.76 -8.24
N PHE A 311 -13.26 -8.96 -9.14
CA PHE A 311 -14.29 -7.99 -9.49
C PHE A 311 -15.63 -8.43 -8.92
N GLY A 312 -16.49 -7.48 -8.56
CA GLY A 312 -17.80 -7.71 -7.94
C GLY A 312 -18.52 -6.40 -7.67
N LYS A 313 -19.56 -6.40 -6.83
CA LYS A 313 -20.47 -5.25 -6.65
C LYS A 313 -19.79 -3.89 -6.44
N LEU A 314 -18.66 -3.83 -5.72
CA LEU A 314 -17.95 -2.57 -5.46
C LEU A 314 -17.03 -2.12 -6.60
N ILE A 315 -16.51 -3.08 -7.37
CA ILE A 315 -15.59 -2.84 -8.48
C ILE A 315 -16.05 -3.72 -9.64
N ASP A 316 -16.82 -3.11 -10.54
CA ASP A 316 -17.43 -3.80 -11.68
C ASP A 316 -17.35 -2.96 -12.97
N PHE A 317 -17.24 -3.64 -14.12
CA PHE A 317 -17.10 -3.02 -15.45
C PHE A 317 -17.64 -3.89 -16.60
#